data_AF-A0A6A5RQG1-F1
#
_entry.id   AF-A0A6A5RQG1-F1
#
_cell.length_a   1.000
_cell.length_b   1.000
_cell.length_c   1.000
_cell.angle_alpha   90.00
_cell.angle_beta   90.00
_cell.angle_gamma   90.00
#
_symmetry.space_group_name_H-M   'P 1'
#
loop_
_entity.id
_entity.type
_entity.pdbx_description
1 polymer ?
#
loop_
_entity_poly.entity_id
_entity_poly.type
_entity_poly.pdbx_seq_one_letter_code
_entity_poly.pdbx_strand_id
1 'polypeptide(L)'
;MADHQMTTGSDADSFDLAPDSPLNREKTRAAHASWILELEQRPEFRLIAAYLQQCDATLEKVADQLVDLTHKSAMEETIGNHCWITACCFLELAARNAPAQQAKLIDLIVTLRHVILTDSSTNAPLAFEDGEGVIWLDLPTFGYTIADEMGSFDGQEQEYTPEEVQKWENLTAFLAQVDAVTLDSPSPLDFSQSWALTSFAWAFEGGGNADRPSELAVRLACIWLVHDIEKLWRKTSDAQAEQNTLERWNHWRQGLMDSQTRFSNGTTSALIAHALVLMQRIESLCRGQR
;
A
#
# COMPACT_ATOMS: atom_id res chain seq x y z
N MET A 1 -46.21 -25.68 -47.81
CA MET A 1 -46.91 -25.60 -46.50
C MET A 1 -45.84 -25.68 -45.44
N ALA A 2 -45.90 -24.72 -44.51
CA ALA A 2 -45.01 -24.37 -43.41
C ALA A 2 -43.96 -25.39 -42.95
N ASP A 3 -42.73 -24.90 -42.70
CA ASP A 3 -42.30 -24.84 -41.30
C ASP A 3 -41.33 -23.69 -41.02
N HIS A 4 -41.52 -23.10 -39.84
CA HIS A 4 -40.81 -21.97 -39.25
C HIS A 4 -39.41 -22.36 -38.76
N GLN A 5 -38.43 -21.49 -38.98
CA GLN A 5 -37.40 -21.20 -37.98
C GLN A 5 -37.17 -19.68 -37.90
N MET A 6 -37.69 -19.08 -36.83
CA MET A 6 -37.10 -17.90 -36.20
C MET A 6 -35.98 -18.38 -35.27
N THR A 7 -34.85 -17.65 -35.25
CA THR A 7 -34.28 -16.90 -34.09
C THR A 7 -32.80 -16.63 -34.38
N THR A 8 -32.45 -15.40 -34.76
CA THR A 8 -31.77 -14.40 -33.90
C THR A 8 -30.44 -14.88 -33.31
N GLY A 9 -29.36 -14.57 -34.01
CA GLY A 9 -27.99 -14.56 -33.50
C GLY A 9 -27.25 -13.43 -34.21
N SER A 10 -27.55 -12.19 -33.83
CA SER A 10 -26.76 -11.03 -34.23
C SER A 10 -25.98 -10.62 -33.00
N ASP A 11 -24.75 -11.11 -32.93
CA ASP A 11 -23.71 -10.70 -31.98
C ASP A 11 -23.52 -9.18 -32.05
N ALA A 12 -24.24 -8.45 -31.20
CA ALA A 12 -24.23 -6.99 -31.17
C ALA A 12 -23.96 -6.42 -29.77
N ASP A 13 -23.35 -7.19 -28.87
CA ASP A 13 -23.07 -6.74 -27.49
C ASP A 13 -21.59 -6.82 -27.06
N SER A 14 -20.65 -7.06 -27.98
CA SER A 14 -19.22 -6.88 -27.69
C SER A 14 -18.76 -5.49 -28.12
N PHE A 15 -19.34 -4.44 -27.52
CA PHE A 15 -18.68 -3.13 -27.51
C PHE A 15 -17.52 -3.25 -26.53
N ASP A 16 -16.32 -3.56 -27.05
CA ASP A 16 -15.06 -3.42 -26.32
C ASP A 16 -14.86 -1.93 -26.03
N LEU A 17 -15.42 -1.49 -24.91
CA LEU A 17 -15.23 -0.15 -24.39
C LEU A 17 -13.74 0.02 -24.10
N ALA A 18 -13.18 1.16 -24.51
CA ALA A 18 -11.80 1.51 -24.19
C ALA A 18 -11.56 1.32 -22.68
N PRO A 19 -10.42 0.73 -22.27
CA PRO A 19 -10.15 0.38 -20.88
C PRO A 19 -10.42 1.55 -19.90
N ASP A 20 -10.16 2.77 -20.34
CA ASP A 20 -10.32 4.00 -19.55
C ASP A 20 -11.71 4.67 -19.64
N SER A 21 -12.70 4.03 -20.29
CA SER A 21 -14.04 4.63 -20.40
C SER A 21 -14.71 4.82 -19.02
N PRO A 22 -15.51 5.89 -18.82
CA PRO A 22 -16.21 6.12 -17.55
C PRO A 22 -17.08 4.94 -17.11
N LEU A 23 -17.69 4.22 -18.06
CA LEU A 23 -18.49 3.02 -17.80
C LEU A 23 -17.65 1.84 -17.28
N ASN A 24 -16.41 1.68 -17.74
CA ASN A 24 -15.50 0.69 -17.20
C ASN A 24 -15.05 1.07 -15.78
N ARG A 25 -14.81 2.36 -15.51
CA ARG A 25 -14.45 2.86 -14.18
C ARG A 25 -15.56 2.62 -13.15
N GLU A 26 -16.81 2.93 -13.50
CA GLU A 26 -17.96 2.67 -12.62
C GLU A 26 -18.15 1.18 -12.34
N LYS A 27 -17.97 0.32 -13.35
CA LYS A 27 -17.99 -1.14 -13.15
C LYS A 27 -16.88 -1.60 -12.21
N THR A 28 -15.67 -1.08 -12.36
CA THR A 28 -14.54 -1.37 -11.46
C THR A 28 -14.84 -0.92 -10.03
N ARG A 29 -15.38 0.30 -9.85
CA ARG A 29 -15.80 0.81 -8.54
C ARG A 29 -16.87 -0.08 -7.90
N ALA A 30 -17.87 -0.50 -8.67
CA ALA A 30 -18.93 -1.37 -8.19
C ALA A 30 -18.41 -2.76 -7.81
N ALA A 31 -17.52 -3.35 -8.62
CA ALA A 31 -16.89 -4.63 -8.32
C ALA A 31 -16.03 -4.54 -7.05
N HIS A 32 -15.23 -3.49 -6.91
CA HIS A 32 -14.42 -3.24 -5.73
C HIS A 32 -15.29 -3.03 -4.47
N ALA A 33 -16.39 -2.28 -4.56
CA ALA A 33 -17.34 -2.12 -3.46
C ALA A 33 -17.99 -3.45 -3.05
N SER A 34 -18.35 -4.30 -4.02
CA SER A 34 -18.88 -5.65 -3.74
C SER A 34 -17.86 -6.52 -3.02
N TRP A 35 -16.60 -6.50 -3.48
CA TRP A 35 -15.49 -7.21 -2.83
C TRP A 35 -15.28 -6.74 -1.39
N ILE A 36 -15.30 -5.43 -1.16
CA ILE A 36 -15.20 -4.86 0.19
C ILE A 36 -16.29 -5.40 1.12
N LEU A 37 -17.54 -5.48 0.65
CA LEU A 37 -18.64 -6.01 1.45
C LEU A 37 -18.41 -7.47 1.86
N GLU A 38 -17.80 -8.27 0.99
CA GLU A 38 -17.39 -9.65 1.30
C GLU A 38 -16.22 -9.68 2.30
N LEU A 39 -15.22 -8.82 2.10
CA LEU A 39 -14.07 -8.68 3.00
C LEU A 39 -14.51 -8.33 4.42
N GLU A 40 -15.48 -7.43 4.58
CA GLU A 40 -16.04 -7.04 5.88
C GLU A 40 -16.73 -8.19 6.64
N GLN A 41 -17.14 -9.25 5.94
CA GLN A 41 -17.69 -10.44 6.59
C GLN A 41 -16.61 -11.39 7.12
N ARG A 42 -15.35 -11.21 6.72
CA ARG A 42 -14.24 -12.09 7.10
C ARG A 42 -13.90 -11.92 8.58
N PRO A 43 -13.56 -13.02 9.29
CA PRO A 43 -13.19 -12.95 10.70
C PRO A 43 -11.97 -12.07 10.95
N GLU A 44 -10.99 -12.07 10.04
CA GLU A 44 -9.79 -11.26 10.08
C GLU A 44 -10.14 -9.77 10.06
N PHE A 45 -11.00 -9.35 9.12
CA PHE A 45 -11.44 -7.96 9.01
C PHE A 45 -12.13 -7.50 10.29
N ARG A 46 -13.11 -8.27 10.77
CA ARG A 46 -13.89 -7.91 11.96
C ARG A 46 -13.01 -7.81 13.21
N LEU A 47 -12.05 -8.72 13.34
CA LEU A 47 -11.09 -8.73 14.44
C LEU A 47 -10.23 -7.46 14.42
N ILE A 48 -9.58 -7.17 13.30
CA ILE A 48 -8.69 -6.01 13.19
C ILE A 48 -9.49 -4.69 13.29
N ALA A 49 -10.66 -4.61 12.64
CA ALA A 49 -11.54 -3.45 12.73
C ALA A 49 -11.98 -3.18 14.17
N ALA A 50 -12.36 -4.22 14.93
CA ALA A 50 -12.72 -4.09 16.33
C ALA A 50 -11.53 -3.58 17.17
N TYR A 51 -10.31 -4.08 16.92
CA TYR A 51 -9.10 -3.62 17.59
C TYR A 51 -8.81 -2.12 17.37
N LEU A 52 -9.07 -1.61 16.16
CA LEU A 52 -8.91 -0.19 15.88
C LEU A 52 -9.90 0.68 16.67
N GLN A 53 -11.14 0.20 16.82
CA GLN A 53 -12.22 0.94 17.48
C GLN A 53 -12.23 0.80 19.02
N GLN A 54 -11.73 -0.30 19.57
CA GLN A 54 -11.77 -0.58 21.00
C GLN A 54 -10.54 0.01 21.72
N CYS A 55 -10.79 0.72 22.83
CA CYS A 55 -9.71 1.20 23.70
C CYS A 55 -9.09 0.10 24.56
N ASP A 56 -9.85 -0.95 24.89
CA ASP A 56 -9.45 -1.98 25.87
C ASP A 56 -8.90 -3.27 25.22
N ALA A 57 -8.97 -3.39 23.89
CA ALA A 57 -8.38 -4.53 23.18
C ALA A 57 -6.85 -4.38 23.18
N THR A 58 -6.15 -5.36 23.76
CA THR A 58 -4.69 -5.38 23.78
C THR A 58 -4.14 -5.95 22.47
N LEU A 59 -2.99 -5.44 22.05
CA LEU A 59 -2.27 -5.86 20.85
C LEU A 59 -2.00 -7.38 20.85
N GLU A 60 -1.58 -7.92 21.99
CA GLU A 60 -1.24 -9.33 22.17
C GLU A 60 -2.47 -10.22 21.97
N LYS A 61 -3.62 -9.82 22.52
CA LYS A 61 -4.86 -10.59 22.38
C LYS A 61 -5.31 -10.66 20.93
N VAL A 62 -5.16 -9.58 20.18
CA VAL A 62 -5.55 -9.52 18.76
C VAL A 62 -4.58 -10.34 17.91
N ALA A 63 -3.28 -10.29 18.22
CA ALA A 63 -2.28 -11.14 17.60
C ALA A 63 -2.58 -12.63 17.86
N ASP A 64 -2.84 -13.02 19.11
CA ASP A 64 -3.21 -14.39 19.49
C ASP A 64 -4.46 -14.88 18.73
N GLN A 65 -5.47 -14.01 18.58
CA GLN A 65 -6.68 -14.36 17.84
C GLN A 65 -6.45 -14.51 16.34
N LEU A 66 -5.55 -13.72 15.74
CA LEU A 66 -5.12 -13.93 14.35
C LEU A 66 -4.33 -15.24 14.20
N VAL A 67 -3.45 -15.55 15.16
CA VAL A 67 -2.69 -16.80 15.22
C VAL A 67 -3.62 -18.02 15.31
N ASP A 68 -4.66 -17.96 16.13
CA ASP A 68 -5.67 -19.01 16.22
C ASP A 68 -6.39 -19.22 14.88
N LEU A 69 -6.73 -18.14 14.17
CA LEU A 69 -7.30 -18.22 12.83
C LEU A 69 -6.30 -18.86 11.85
N THR A 70 -5.01 -18.53 11.95
CA THR A 70 -3.97 -19.12 11.11
C THR A 70 -3.85 -20.62 11.32
N HIS A 71 -3.81 -21.07 12.58
CA HIS A 71 -3.79 -22.50 12.91
C HIS A 71 -5.01 -23.23 12.35
N LYS A 72 -6.20 -22.63 12.50
CA LYS A 72 -7.43 -23.20 11.94
C LYS A 72 -7.34 -23.33 10.41
N SER A 73 -6.90 -22.27 9.72
CA SER A 73 -6.75 -22.29 8.27
C SER A 73 -5.69 -23.28 7.78
N ALA A 74 -4.61 -23.48 8.55
CA ALA A 74 -3.63 -24.52 8.27
C ALA A 74 -4.23 -25.92 8.36
N MET A 75 -5.05 -26.20 9.38
CA MET A 75 -5.76 -27.48 9.52
C MET A 75 -6.80 -27.73 8.42
N GLU A 76 -7.37 -26.65 7.87
CA GLU A 76 -8.36 -26.69 6.78
C GLU A 76 -7.72 -26.63 5.38
N GLU A 77 -6.39 -26.64 5.26
CA GLU A 77 -5.64 -26.51 4.01
C GLU A 77 -5.98 -25.22 3.22
N THR A 78 -6.34 -24.14 3.92
CA THR A 78 -6.72 -22.84 3.34
C THR A 78 -5.77 -21.70 3.72
N ILE A 79 -4.57 -22.02 4.21
CA ILE A 79 -3.61 -21.05 4.75
C ILE A 79 -3.26 -19.93 3.77
N GLY A 80 -3.08 -20.23 2.48
CA GLY A 80 -2.80 -19.21 1.47
C GLY A 80 -3.92 -18.18 1.33
N ASN A 81 -5.18 -18.65 1.30
CA ASN A 81 -6.35 -17.76 1.28
C ASN A 81 -6.45 -16.92 2.55
N HIS A 82 -6.17 -17.50 3.72
CA HIS A 82 -6.16 -16.76 4.98
C HIS A 82 -5.10 -15.66 4.99
N CYS A 83 -3.87 -15.96 4.56
CA CYS A 83 -2.81 -14.96 4.47
C CYS A 83 -3.18 -13.85 3.48
N TRP A 84 -3.71 -14.20 2.30
CA TRP A 84 -4.14 -13.22 1.30
C TRP A 84 -5.28 -12.33 1.82
N ILE A 85 -6.34 -12.93 2.39
CA ILE A 85 -7.46 -12.19 3.00
C ILE A 85 -6.95 -11.28 4.12
N THR A 86 -6.03 -11.75 4.96
CA THR A 86 -5.45 -10.93 6.03
C THR A 86 -4.73 -9.71 5.45
N ALA A 87 -3.91 -9.88 4.42
CA ALA A 87 -3.23 -8.77 3.74
C ALA A 87 -4.26 -7.76 3.18
N CYS A 88 -5.30 -8.22 2.47
CA CYS A 88 -6.39 -7.35 2.00
C CYS A 88 -7.07 -6.59 3.13
N CYS A 89 -7.32 -7.24 4.28
CA CYS A 89 -7.91 -6.59 5.45
C CYS A 89 -7.03 -5.44 5.96
N PHE A 90 -5.71 -5.63 6.04
CA PHE A 90 -4.78 -4.58 6.46
C PHE A 90 -4.81 -3.39 5.51
N LEU A 91 -4.77 -3.62 4.19
CA LEU A 91 -4.78 -2.53 3.21
C LEU A 91 -6.11 -1.76 3.21
N GLU A 92 -7.24 -2.46 3.26
CA GLU A 92 -8.56 -1.82 3.31
C GLU A 92 -8.75 -1.02 4.60
N LEU A 93 -8.31 -1.55 5.75
CA LEU A 93 -8.39 -0.81 7.01
C LEU A 93 -7.41 0.37 7.02
N ALA A 94 -6.21 0.23 6.46
CA ALA A 94 -5.28 1.34 6.30
C ALA A 94 -5.88 2.46 5.45
N ALA A 95 -6.49 2.11 4.31
CA ALA A 95 -7.19 3.02 3.41
C ALA A 95 -8.31 3.85 4.10
N ARG A 96 -9.00 3.26 5.09
CA ARG A 96 -10.10 3.91 5.82
C ARG A 96 -9.67 4.79 6.99
N ASN A 97 -8.45 4.62 7.48
CA ASN A 97 -7.99 5.29 8.70
C ASN A 97 -6.95 6.36 8.35
N ALA A 98 -7.09 7.53 8.97
CA ALA A 98 -6.12 8.61 8.78
C ALA A 98 -4.73 8.19 9.29
N PRO A 99 -3.63 8.74 8.75
CA PRO A 99 -2.27 8.32 9.11
C PRO A 99 -2.00 8.27 10.61
N ALA A 100 -2.50 9.26 11.36
CA ALA A 100 -2.37 9.35 12.82
C ALA A 100 -3.06 8.21 13.61
N GLN A 101 -3.94 7.44 12.97
CA GLN A 101 -4.69 6.33 13.56
C GLN A 101 -4.15 4.96 13.15
N GLN A 102 -3.16 4.90 12.26
CA GLN A 102 -2.65 3.66 11.69
C GLN A 102 -1.59 2.96 12.56
N ALA A 103 -1.09 3.61 13.62
CA ALA A 103 -0.07 3.05 14.52
C ALA A 103 -0.44 1.64 15.02
N LYS A 104 -1.70 1.43 15.42
CA LYS A 104 -2.21 0.12 15.84
C LYS A 104 -2.07 -0.96 14.77
N LEU A 105 -2.31 -0.65 13.49
CA LEU A 105 -2.14 -1.60 12.39
C LEU A 105 -0.68 -1.97 12.21
N ILE A 106 0.21 -0.98 12.28
CA ILE A 106 1.65 -1.16 12.13
C ILE A 106 2.19 -2.03 13.26
N ASP A 107 1.83 -1.72 14.51
CA ASP A 107 2.23 -2.49 15.70
C ASP A 107 1.77 -3.96 15.59
N LEU A 108 0.58 -4.20 15.02
CA LEU A 108 0.06 -5.55 14.81
C LEU A 108 0.87 -6.32 13.76
N ILE A 109 1.20 -5.71 12.62
CA ILE A 109 2.08 -6.34 11.62
C ILE A 109 3.45 -6.66 12.22
N VAL A 110 4.04 -5.70 12.93
CA VAL A 110 5.35 -5.89 13.58
C VAL A 110 5.26 -7.02 14.60
N THR A 111 4.21 -7.07 15.42
CA THR A 111 4.01 -8.14 16.41
C THR A 111 3.88 -9.50 15.76
N LEU A 112 3.05 -9.61 14.71
CA LEU A 112 2.87 -10.87 13.98
C LEU A 112 4.20 -11.39 13.41
N ARG A 113 5.06 -10.52 12.86
CA ARG A 113 6.38 -10.92 12.34
C ARG A 113 7.31 -11.56 13.37
N HIS A 114 7.07 -11.34 14.66
CA HIS A 114 7.82 -11.96 15.75
C HIS A 114 7.19 -13.27 16.25
N VAL A 115 6.01 -13.64 15.75
CA VAL A 115 5.34 -14.90 16.11
C VAL A 115 5.87 -16.02 15.22
N ILE A 116 6.41 -17.07 15.84
CA ILE A 116 6.76 -18.31 15.15
C ILE A 116 5.66 -19.32 15.40
N LEU A 117 4.84 -19.57 14.38
CA LEU A 117 3.85 -20.64 14.40
C LEU A 117 4.52 -21.98 14.17
N THR A 118 4.06 -23.02 14.85
CA THR A 118 4.56 -24.39 14.65
C THR A 118 3.48 -25.28 14.06
N ASP A 119 3.86 -26.07 13.05
CA ASP A 119 3.04 -27.16 12.54
C ASP A 119 2.89 -28.26 13.61
N SER A 120 1.66 -28.63 13.93
CA SER A 120 1.36 -29.59 15.00
C SER A 120 1.80 -31.03 14.67
N SER A 121 2.00 -31.35 13.39
CA SER A 121 2.41 -32.68 12.91
C SER A 121 3.93 -32.84 12.85
N THR A 122 4.66 -31.78 12.49
CA THR A 122 6.13 -31.82 12.29
C THR A 122 6.91 -31.13 13.40
N ASN A 123 6.25 -30.29 14.20
CA ASN A 123 6.86 -29.39 15.19
C ASN A 123 7.90 -28.41 14.59
N ALA A 124 7.87 -28.23 13.27
CA ALA A 124 8.67 -27.24 12.55
C ALA A 124 7.90 -25.91 12.43
N PRO A 125 8.58 -24.78 12.14
CA PRO A 125 7.90 -23.54 11.80
C PRO A 125 6.89 -23.76 10.68
N LEU A 126 5.67 -23.24 10.85
CA LEU A 126 4.63 -23.32 9.84
C LEU A 126 5.06 -22.51 8.62
N ALA A 127 5.28 -23.21 7.52
CA ALA A 127 5.77 -22.62 6.29
C ALA A 127 4.65 -22.40 5.26
N PHE A 128 4.93 -21.54 4.29
CA PHE A 128 4.15 -21.36 3.07
C PHE A 128 4.86 -22.01 1.87
N GLU A 129 4.11 -22.40 0.83
CA GLU A 129 4.62 -22.91 -0.45
C GLU A 129 5.83 -23.85 -0.32
N ASP A 130 5.62 -25.01 0.30
CA ASP A 130 6.63 -26.07 0.44
C ASP A 130 7.95 -25.66 1.12
N GLY A 131 7.96 -24.60 1.94
CA GLY A 131 9.11 -24.20 2.75
C GLY A 131 9.85 -22.95 2.27
N GLU A 132 9.30 -22.20 1.32
CA GLU A 132 9.93 -20.96 0.81
C GLU A 132 9.94 -19.81 1.82
N GLY A 133 9.08 -19.86 2.85
CA GLY A 133 9.06 -18.89 3.93
C GLY A 133 8.23 -19.33 5.13
N VAL A 134 8.40 -18.64 6.25
CA VAL A 134 7.68 -18.85 7.50
C VAL A 134 6.51 -17.88 7.59
N ILE A 135 5.33 -18.43 7.90
CA ILE A 135 4.10 -17.65 8.06
C ILE A 135 4.32 -16.56 9.11
N TRP A 136 3.79 -15.37 8.83
CA TRP A 136 3.96 -14.12 9.57
C TRP A 136 5.35 -13.50 9.58
N LEU A 137 6.44 -14.27 9.68
CA LEU A 137 7.79 -13.71 9.56
C LEU A 137 8.02 -13.07 8.19
N ASP A 138 7.71 -13.84 7.14
CA ASP A 138 7.97 -13.47 5.74
C ASP A 138 6.76 -12.85 5.04
N LEU A 139 5.59 -12.83 5.69
CA LEU A 139 4.36 -12.22 5.18
C LEU A 139 4.09 -12.54 3.69
N PRO A 140 4.01 -13.84 3.32
CA PRO A 140 4.19 -14.29 1.93
C PRO A 140 3.20 -13.66 0.94
N THR A 141 2.02 -13.27 1.40
CA THR A 141 0.98 -12.68 0.56
C THR A 141 0.99 -11.16 0.52
N PHE A 142 1.67 -10.48 1.45
CA PHE A 142 1.64 -9.02 1.53
C PHE A 142 2.27 -8.37 0.30
N GLY A 143 3.40 -8.89 -0.17
CA GLY A 143 4.15 -8.31 -1.29
C GLY A 143 3.31 -8.16 -2.56
N TYR A 144 2.76 -9.25 -3.07
CA TYR A 144 1.92 -9.18 -4.28
C TYR A 144 0.57 -8.51 -4.01
N THR A 145 -0.03 -8.65 -2.82
CA THR A 145 -1.30 -7.97 -2.51
C THR A 145 -1.14 -6.45 -2.54
N ILE A 146 -0.04 -5.94 -1.97
CA ILE A 146 0.32 -4.52 -2.04
C ILE A 146 0.60 -4.12 -3.49
N ALA A 147 1.28 -4.97 -4.26
CA ALA A 147 1.59 -4.67 -5.64
C ALA A 147 0.35 -4.57 -6.53
N ASP A 148 -0.61 -5.48 -6.36
CA ASP A 148 -1.89 -5.44 -7.07
C ASP A 148 -2.69 -4.19 -6.70
N GLU A 149 -2.76 -3.87 -5.41
CA GLU A 149 -3.49 -2.69 -4.92
C GLU A 149 -2.86 -1.39 -5.42
N MET A 150 -1.54 -1.23 -5.25
CA MET A 150 -0.81 -0.03 -5.68
C MET A 150 -0.70 0.07 -7.21
N GLY A 151 -0.68 -1.07 -7.92
CA GLY A 151 -0.69 -1.14 -9.37
C GLY A 151 -2.05 -0.80 -9.99
N SER A 152 -3.14 -0.87 -9.22
CA SER A 152 -4.48 -0.45 -9.65
C SER A 152 -4.67 1.08 -9.67
N PHE A 153 -3.65 1.83 -9.24
CA PHE A 153 -3.68 3.27 -9.07
C PHE A 153 -2.70 3.99 -10.00
N ASP A 154 -3.13 5.12 -10.57
CA ASP A 154 -2.27 6.04 -11.31
C ASP A 154 -2.25 7.41 -10.63
N GLY A 155 -1.10 7.78 -10.05
CA GLY A 155 -0.91 9.09 -9.43
C GLY A 155 -1.17 10.28 -10.34
N GLN A 156 -1.19 10.11 -11.67
CA GLN A 156 -1.48 11.17 -12.64
C GLN A 156 -2.97 11.35 -12.97
N GLU A 157 -3.82 10.42 -12.58
CA GLU A 157 -5.25 10.47 -12.89
C GLU A 157 -5.92 11.68 -12.23
N GLN A 158 -6.79 12.36 -12.99
CA GLN A 158 -7.44 13.60 -12.59
C GLN A 158 -8.91 13.41 -12.22
N GLU A 159 -9.50 12.27 -12.56
CA GLU A 159 -10.93 11.97 -12.36
C GLU A 159 -11.22 11.16 -11.09
N TYR A 160 -10.25 11.04 -10.18
CA TYR A 160 -10.50 10.42 -8.88
C TYR A 160 -11.48 11.26 -8.05
N THR A 161 -12.39 10.57 -7.37
CA THR A 161 -13.27 11.23 -6.39
C THR A 161 -12.44 11.62 -5.15
N PRO A 162 -12.94 12.57 -4.33
CA PRO A 162 -12.27 12.92 -3.07
C PRO A 162 -12.03 11.72 -2.15
N GLU A 163 -12.96 10.75 -2.14
CA GLU A 163 -12.83 9.52 -1.35
C GLU A 163 -11.72 8.61 -1.88
N GLU A 164 -11.57 8.50 -3.21
CA GLU A 164 -10.47 7.76 -3.84
C GLU A 164 -9.13 8.43 -3.51
N VAL A 165 -9.04 9.76 -3.65
CA VAL A 165 -7.85 10.54 -3.26
C VAL A 165 -7.48 10.26 -1.79
N GLN A 166 -8.44 10.34 -0.88
CA GLN A 166 -8.21 10.08 0.54
C GLN A 166 -7.76 8.64 0.81
N LYS A 167 -8.37 7.66 0.13
CA LYS A 167 -7.98 6.24 0.20
C LYS A 167 -6.49 6.10 -0.14
N TRP A 168 -6.05 6.67 -1.26
CA TRP A 168 -4.67 6.53 -1.73
C TRP A 168 -3.66 7.27 -0.86
N GLU A 169 -4.01 8.43 -0.33
CA GLU A 169 -3.17 9.13 0.65
C GLU A 169 -3.00 8.33 1.93
N ASN A 170 -4.08 7.77 2.47
CA ASN A 170 -4.05 6.94 3.67
C ASN A 170 -3.21 5.68 3.46
N LEU A 171 -3.42 4.99 2.32
CA LEU A 171 -2.67 3.79 2.00
C LEU A 171 -1.18 4.09 1.79
N THR A 172 -0.85 5.16 1.08
CA THR A 172 0.54 5.59 0.89
C THR A 172 1.22 5.92 2.22
N ALA A 173 0.52 6.61 3.12
CA ALA A 173 1.03 6.90 4.46
C ALA A 173 1.25 5.64 5.29
N PHE A 174 0.36 4.66 5.17
CA PHE A 174 0.50 3.38 5.85
C PHE A 174 1.74 2.64 5.36
N LEU A 175 1.91 2.50 4.04
CA LEU A 175 3.07 1.83 3.46
C LEU A 175 4.38 2.54 3.82
N ALA A 176 4.41 3.88 3.81
CA ALA A 176 5.57 4.64 4.23
C ALA A 176 5.92 4.41 5.72
N GLN A 177 4.92 4.37 6.60
CA GLN A 177 5.15 4.07 8.02
C GLN A 177 5.60 2.63 8.25
N VAL A 178 5.04 1.66 7.51
CA VAL A 178 5.50 0.26 7.55
C VAL A 178 6.95 0.18 7.07
N ASP A 179 7.31 0.87 5.99
CA ASP A 179 8.68 0.90 5.48
C ASP A 179 9.67 1.48 6.49
N ALA A 180 9.25 2.55 7.18
CA ALA A 180 10.09 3.23 8.16
C ALA A 180 10.46 2.35 9.35
N VAL A 181 9.56 1.45 9.78
CA VAL A 181 9.80 0.54 10.91
C VAL A 181 10.46 -0.78 10.48
N THR A 182 10.53 -1.08 9.18
CA THR A 182 11.18 -2.28 8.66
C THR A 182 12.65 -1.99 8.35
N LEU A 183 13.52 -2.25 9.34
CA LEU A 183 14.94 -1.97 9.23
C LEU A 183 15.75 -3.12 8.61
N ASP A 184 15.19 -4.33 8.58
CA ASP A 184 15.85 -5.50 8.02
C ASP A 184 15.92 -5.38 6.49
N SER A 185 17.09 -5.69 5.91
CA SER A 185 17.25 -5.81 4.47
C SER A 185 17.97 -7.12 4.15
N PRO A 186 17.45 -7.94 3.22
CA PRO A 186 16.18 -7.77 2.50
C PRO A 186 14.95 -8.05 3.40
N SER A 187 13.93 -7.19 3.32
CA SER A 187 12.63 -7.40 3.99
C SER A 187 11.52 -7.40 2.92
N PRO A 188 10.51 -8.28 3.03
CA PRO A 188 9.35 -8.27 2.15
C PRO A 188 8.52 -6.98 2.26
N LEU A 189 8.79 -6.17 3.29
CA LEU A 189 8.16 -4.88 3.54
C LEU A 189 9.11 -3.70 3.26
N ASP A 190 10.11 -3.88 2.38
CA ASP A 190 10.98 -2.79 1.93
C ASP A 190 10.44 -2.12 0.66
N PHE A 191 9.73 -1.01 0.83
CA PHE A 191 9.00 -0.28 -0.22
C PHE A 191 9.73 0.96 -0.73
N SER A 192 10.78 1.42 -0.05
CA SER A 192 11.54 2.61 -0.47
C SER A 192 12.31 2.44 -1.78
N GLN A 193 12.42 1.21 -2.31
CA GLN A 193 12.99 0.92 -3.64
C GLN A 193 11.94 0.61 -4.72
N SER A 194 10.65 0.62 -4.38
CA SER A 194 9.56 0.36 -5.32
C SER A 194 8.56 1.52 -5.29
N TRP A 195 7.60 1.48 -4.37
CA TRP A 195 6.44 2.37 -4.36
C TRP A 195 6.78 3.83 -4.02
N ALA A 196 7.80 4.05 -3.18
CA ALA A 196 8.31 5.40 -2.94
C ALA A 196 8.86 6.00 -4.24
N LEU A 197 9.70 5.25 -4.97
CA LEU A 197 10.29 5.70 -6.22
C LEU A 197 9.24 5.92 -7.31
N THR A 198 8.22 5.06 -7.40
CA THR A 198 7.08 5.28 -8.30
C THR A 198 6.38 6.60 -8.01
N SER A 199 6.15 6.92 -6.72
CA SER A 199 5.52 8.18 -6.31
C SER A 199 6.37 9.40 -6.70
N PHE A 200 7.69 9.34 -6.50
CA PHE A 200 8.62 10.39 -6.94
C PHE A 200 8.72 10.49 -8.46
N ALA A 201 8.68 9.36 -9.17
CA ALA A 201 8.74 9.34 -10.62
C ALA A 201 7.51 10.03 -11.23
N TRP A 202 6.32 9.71 -10.72
CA TRP A 202 5.09 10.42 -11.05
C TRP A 202 5.22 11.93 -10.77
N ALA A 203 5.70 12.31 -9.59
CA ALA A 203 5.76 13.71 -9.21
C ALA A 203 6.81 14.53 -9.97
N PHE A 204 7.99 13.97 -10.27
CA PHE A 204 9.18 14.76 -10.61
C PHE A 204 9.96 14.28 -11.83
N GLU A 205 9.73 13.06 -12.33
CA GLU A 205 10.59 12.45 -13.37
C GLU A 205 9.86 12.17 -14.67
N GLY A 206 8.67 12.75 -14.84
CA GLY A 206 7.84 12.50 -16.02
C GLY A 206 7.28 11.07 -16.05
N GLY A 207 7.15 10.43 -14.89
CA GLY A 207 6.47 9.14 -14.78
C GLY A 207 4.98 9.28 -15.15
N GLY A 208 4.52 8.45 -16.08
CA GLY A 208 3.15 8.44 -16.60
C GLY A 208 3.01 9.14 -17.97
N ASN A 209 1.78 9.43 -18.37
CA ASN A 209 1.46 9.99 -19.70
C ASN A 209 1.36 11.53 -19.73
N ALA A 210 1.70 12.22 -18.64
CA ALA A 210 1.47 13.66 -18.49
C ALA A 210 2.76 14.48 -18.50
N ASP A 211 2.78 15.57 -19.29
CA ASP A 211 3.88 16.54 -19.34
C ASP A 211 4.12 17.28 -18.02
N ARG A 212 3.18 17.18 -17.08
CA ARG A 212 3.20 17.88 -15.78
C ARG A 212 2.62 16.98 -14.70
N PRO A 213 3.18 16.99 -13.48
CA PRO A 213 2.65 16.19 -12.39
C PRO A 213 1.26 16.69 -11.97
N SER A 214 0.39 15.76 -11.62
CA SER A 214 -0.87 16.04 -10.92
C SER A 214 -0.61 16.56 -9.50
N GLU A 215 -1.62 17.17 -8.87
CA GLU A 215 -1.53 17.56 -7.46
C GLU A 215 -1.41 16.34 -6.55
N LEU A 216 -2.13 15.26 -6.86
CA LEU A 216 -2.09 14.00 -6.11
C LEU A 216 -0.70 13.38 -6.13
N ALA A 217 -0.05 13.27 -7.28
CA ALA A 217 1.31 12.73 -7.41
C ALA A 217 2.29 13.45 -6.47
N VAL A 218 2.24 14.78 -6.43
CA VAL A 218 3.10 15.57 -5.54
C VAL A 218 2.77 15.31 -4.07
N ARG A 219 1.49 15.21 -3.71
CA ARG A 219 1.06 14.91 -2.33
C ARG A 219 1.55 13.54 -1.87
N LEU A 220 1.44 12.51 -2.71
CA LEU A 220 1.92 11.16 -2.40
C LEU A 220 3.43 11.12 -2.19
N ALA A 221 4.21 11.80 -3.05
CA ALA A 221 5.64 11.96 -2.85
C ALA A 221 5.98 12.67 -1.53
N CYS A 222 5.21 13.69 -1.15
CA CYS A 222 5.38 14.35 0.15
C CYS A 222 5.04 13.42 1.32
N ILE A 223 4.01 12.57 1.22
CA ILE A 223 3.63 11.63 2.28
C ILE A 223 4.79 10.66 2.58
N TRP A 224 5.47 10.13 1.55
CA TRP A 224 6.69 9.34 1.73
C TRP A 224 7.77 10.11 2.50
N LEU A 225 8.02 11.37 2.15
CA LEU A 225 8.97 12.24 2.86
C LEU A 225 8.52 12.64 4.27
N VAL A 226 7.23 12.54 4.60
CA VAL A 226 6.76 12.82 5.96
C VAL A 226 6.98 11.61 6.86
N HIS A 227 6.79 10.40 6.34
CA HIS A 227 6.74 9.19 7.16
C HIS A 227 8.00 8.32 7.08
N ASP A 228 8.77 8.37 5.99
CA ASP A 228 9.89 7.44 5.74
C ASP A 228 11.21 8.13 5.34
N ILE A 229 11.33 9.43 5.60
CA ILE A 229 12.46 10.22 5.10
C ILE A 229 13.83 9.73 5.57
N GLU A 230 13.92 9.17 6.78
CA GLU A 230 15.19 8.70 7.33
C GLU A 230 15.70 7.47 6.57
N LYS A 231 14.82 6.55 6.19
CA LYS A 231 15.19 5.37 5.39
C LYS A 231 15.49 5.77 3.95
N LEU A 232 14.67 6.63 3.36
CA LEU A 232 14.91 7.19 2.03
C LEU A 232 16.28 7.87 1.94
N TRP A 233 16.62 8.72 2.92
CA TRP A 233 17.92 9.40 2.96
C TRP A 233 19.07 8.41 3.15
N ARG A 234 18.96 7.44 4.06
CA ARG A 234 20.01 6.41 4.25
C ARG A 234 20.34 5.70 2.93
N LYS A 235 19.33 5.37 2.14
CA LYS A 235 19.50 4.74 0.82
C LYS A 235 20.22 5.63 -0.19
N THR A 236 20.10 6.97 -0.11
CA THR A 236 20.88 7.90 -0.97
C THR A 236 22.39 7.78 -0.81
N SER A 237 22.82 7.30 0.36
CA SER A 237 24.24 7.14 0.71
C SER A 237 24.73 5.70 0.57
N ASP A 238 23.85 4.77 0.20
CA ASP A 238 24.23 3.39 -0.06
C ASP A 238 24.92 3.31 -1.43
N ALA A 239 26.18 2.90 -1.43
CA ALA A 239 26.98 2.77 -2.65
C ALA A 239 26.41 1.74 -3.63
N GLN A 240 25.51 0.86 -3.19
CA GLN A 240 24.83 -0.13 -4.03
C GLN A 240 23.45 0.33 -4.50
N ALA A 241 22.94 1.48 -4.04
CA ALA A 241 21.66 1.98 -4.48
C ALA A 241 21.76 2.53 -5.92
N GLU A 242 21.39 1.70 -6.91
CA GLU A 242 21.32 2.13 -8.31
C GLU A 242 20.22 3.17 -8.54
N GLN A 243 19.16 3.11 -7.74
CA GLN A 243 17.94 3.87 -7.99
C GLN A 243 17.73 5.05 -7.04
N ASN A 244 18.17 5.01 -5.78
CA ASN A 244 17.97 6.14 -4.85
C ASN A 244 19.31 6.84 -4.67
N THR A 245 19.67 7.75 -5.57
CA THR A 245 20.97 8.45 -5.57
C THR A 245 20.85 9.85 -4.97
N LEU A 246 21.97 10.42 -4.51
CA LEU A 246 22.01 11.83 -4.08
C LEU A 246 21.57 12.80 -5.19
N GLU A 247 21.83 12.46 -6.45
CA GLU A 247 21.36 13.23 -7.61
C GLU A 247 19.83 13.24 -7.70
N ARG A 248 19.19 12.06 -7.63
CA ARG A 248 17.72 11.97 -7.62
C ARG A 248 17.11 12.66 -6.41
N TRP A 249 17.73 12.53 -5.23
CA TRP A 249 17.30 13.27 -4.04
C TRP A 249 17.27 14.79 -4.26
N ASN A 250 18.34 15.35 -4.85
CA ASN A 250 18.38 16.78 -5.16
C ASN A 250 17.35 17.16 -6.24
N HIS A 251 17.13 16.28 -7.22
CA HIS A 251 16.10 16.46 -8.24
C HIS A 251 14.69 16.51 -7.63
N TRP A 252 14.35 15.58 -6.72
CA TRP A 252 13.07 15.58 -6.00
C TRP A 252 12.87 16.85 -5.17
N ARG A 253 13.93 17.32 -4.51
CA ARG A 253 13.89 18.57 -3.76
C ARG A 253 13.56 19.76 -4.66
N GLN A 254 14.21 19.86 -5.82
CA GLN A 254 13.94 20.92 -6.79
C GLN A 254 12.51 20.81 -7.31
N GLY A 255 12.05 19.60 -7.63
CA GLY A 255 10.67 19.35 -8.06
C GLY A 255 9.62 19.78 -7.02
N LEU A 256 9.89 19.61 -5.72
CA LEU A 256 9.05 20.13 -4.64
C LEU A 256 9.05 21.66 -4.58
N MET A 257 10.21 22.31 -4.72
CA MET A 257 10.30 23.77 -4.75
C MET A 257 9.52 24.35 -5.94
N ASP A 258 9.65 23.75 -7.11
CA ASP A 258 8.91 24.14 -8.31
C ASP A 258 7.40 23.94 -8.11
N SER A 259 7.01 22.78 -7.53
CA SER A 259 5.62 22.46 -7.21
C SER A 259 5.01 23.41 -6.17
N GLN A 260 5.80 23.91 -5.21
CA GLN A 260 5.34 24.87 -4.20
C GLN A 260 4.83 26.17 -4.83
N THR A 261 5.47 26.62 -5.92
CA THR A 261 5.03 27.81 -6.66
C THR A 261 3.73 27.57 -7.42
N ARG A 262 3.49 26.32 -7.85
CA ARG A 262 2.32 25.91 -8.63
C ARG A 262 1.10 25.66 -7.75
N PHE A 263 1.28 24.95 -6.65
CA PHE A 263 0.21 24.57 -5.72
C PHE A 263 0.23 25.50 -4.51
N SER A 264 0.06 26.81 -4.74
CA SER A 264 0.25 27.83 -3.72
C SER A 264 -0.85 27.88 -2.64
N ASN A 265 -1.98 27.20 -2.86
CA ASN A 265 -3.17 27.33 -2.03
C ASN A 265 -3.47 26.03 -1.26
N GLY A 266 -3.88 26.17 0.01
CA GLY A 266 -4.48 25.07 0.76
C GLY A 266 -3.49 24.07 1.37
N THR A 267 -3.93 22.81 1.47
CA THR A 267 -3.26 21.75 2.23
C THR A 267 -2.00 21.23 1.53
N THR A 268 -1.96 21.23 0.20
CA THR A 268 -0.81 20.75 -0.58
C THR A 268 0.42 21.63 -0.40
N SER A 269 0.25 22.95 -0.44
CA SER A 269 1.34 23.91 -0.15
C SER A 269 1.98 23.65 1.22
N ALA A 270 1.14 23.44 2.24
CA ALA A 270 1.60 23.16 3.60
C ALA A 270 2.34 21.81 3.69
N LEU A 271 1.85 20.79 3.00
CA LEU A 271 2.48 19.47 2.95
C LEU A 271 3.85 19.52 2.25
N ILE A 272 3.96 20.22 1.11
CA ILE A 272 5.23 20.46 0.40
C ILE A 272 6.22 21.20 1.30
N ALA A 273 5.77 22.28 1.96
CA ALA A 273 6.61 23.05 2.87
C ALA A 273 7.13 22.17 4.03
N HIS A 274 6.28 21.32 4.59
CA HIS A 274 6.67 20.38 5.64
C HIS A 274 7.71 19.37 5.14
N ALA A 275 7.49 18.76 3.97
CA ALA A 275 8.43 17.82 3.37
C ALA A 275 9.80 18.47 3.11
N LEU A 276 9.84 19.70 2.58
CA LEU A 276 11.10 20.45 2.35
C LEU A 276 11.86 20.72 3.66
N VAL A 277 11.15 21.07 4.74
CA VAL A 277 11.75 21.25 6.08
C VAL A 277 12.35 19.94 6.59
N LEU A 278 11.66 18.81 6.43
CA LEU A 278 12.17 17.50 6.82
C LEU A 278 13.42 17.11 6.01
N MET A 279 13.42 17.33 4.68
CA MET A 279 14.60 17.09 3.84
C MET A 279 15.80 17.93 4.30
N GLN A 280 15.60 19.22 4.60
CA GLN A 280 16.67 20.06 5.13
C GLN A 280 17.19 19.58 6.48
N ARG A 281 16.29 19.13 7.36
CA ARG A 281 16.66 18.61 8.67
C ARG A 281 17.53 17.36 8.56
N ILE A 282 17.12 16.36 7.77
CA ILE A 282 17.86 15.09 7.67
C ILE A 282 19.24 15.28 7.05
N GLU A 283 19.36 16.12 6.02
CA GLU A 283 20.64 16.48 5.41
C GLU A 283 21.58 17.15 6.42
N SER A 284 21.04 18.06 7.25
CA SER A 284 21.83 18.79 8.25
C SER A 284 22.32 17.86 9.36
N LEU A 285 21.48 16.94 9.83
CA LEU A 285 21.83 15.96 10.85
C LEU A 285 22.98 15.05 10.38
N CYS A 286 22.92 14.57 9.13
CA CYS A 286 23.95 13.66 8.61
C CYS A 286 25.24 14.37 8.17
N ARG A 287 25.21 15.66 7.84
CA ARG A 287 26.43 16.45 7.58
C ARG A 287 27.25 16.70 8.84
N GLY A 288 26.61 16.77 10.02
CA GLY A 288 27.31 16.91 11.31
C GLY A 288 27.95 15.61 11.84
N GLN A 289 27.71 14.48 11.18
CA GLN A 289 28.23 13.16 11.55
C GLN A 289 29.38 12.67 10.64
N ARG A 290 29.76 13.44 9.61
CA ARG A 290 30.91 13.20 8.73
C ARG A 290 32.07 14.10 9.13
#